data_AF-A0A7K0ZID6-F1
#
_entry.id   AF-A0A7K0ZID6-F1
#
_cell.length_a   1.000
_cell.length_b   1.000
_cell.length_c   1.000
_cell.angle_alpha   90.00
_cell.angle_beta   90.00
_cell.angle_gamma   90.00
#
_symmetry.space_group_name_H-M   'P 1'
#
loop_
_entity.id
_entity.type
_entity.pdbx_description
1 polymer ?
#
loop_
_entity_poly.entity_id
_entity_poly.type
_entity_poly.pdbx_seq_one_letter_code
_entity_poly.pdbx_strand_id
1 'polypeptide(L)' 'CRRCPVLDECATHALAAREPYGVWGGMSEEDRESIYRRKQALARERLSADAAAPASLSVLAS' A
#
# COMPACT_ATOMS: atom_id res chain seq x y z
N CYS A 1 -9.14 20.94 -3.08
CA CYS A 1 -8.65 19.99 -2.05
C CYS A 1 -8.55 20.61 -0.65
N ARG A 2 -7.67 21.59 -0.37
CA ARG A 2 -7.36 22.08 1.00
C ARG A 2 -8.50 22.48 1.97
N ARG A 3 -9.72 22.73 1.49
CA ARG A 3 -10.90 23.06 2.32
C ARG A 3 -12.03 22.03 2.17
N CYS A 4 -11.74 20.91 1.51
CA CYS A 4 -12.72 19.87 1.25
C CYS A 4 -13.00 19.11 2.55
N PRO A 5 -14.25 19.00 3.00
CA PRO A 5 -14.58 18.29 4.24
C PRO A 5 -14.36 16.77 4.13
N VAL A 6 -14.22 16.23 2.91
CA VAL A 6 -14.04 14.80 2.63
C VAL A 6 -12.67 14.48 2.02
N LEU A 7 -11.64 15.26 2.41
CA LEU A 7 -10.31 15.14 1.82
C LEU A 7 -9.72 13.73 2.02
N ASP A 8 -9.86 13.18 3.23
CA ASP A 8 -9.31 11.89 3.61
C ASP A 8 -10.07 10.72 2.97
N GLU A 9 -11.40 10.80 2.90
CA GLU A 9 -12.23 9.81 2.21
C GLU A 9 -11.92 9.80 0.71
N CYS A 10 -11.76 10.98 0.10
CA CYS A 10 -11.39 11.13 -1.30
C CYS A 10 -10.00 10.54 -1.58
N ALA A 11 -9.01 10.79 -0.71
CA ALA A 11 -7.67 10.19 -0.81
C ALA A 11 -7.72 8.67 -0.67
N THR A 12 -8.47 8.17 0.31
CA THR A 12 -8.62 6.73 0.59
C THR A 12 -9.27 6.02 -0.58
N HIS A 13 -10.36 6.58 -1.11
CA HIS A 13 -11.04 6.05 -2.28
C HIS A 13 -10.09 5.98 -3.48
N ALA A 14 -9.39 7.08 -3.79
CA ALA A 14 -8.50 7.13 -4.94
C ALA A 14 -7.36 6.10 -4.87
N LEU A 15 -6.78 5.89 -3.69
CA LEU A 15 -5.73 4.90 -3.48
C LEU A 15 -6.26 3.46 -3.54
N ALA A 16 -7.48 3.21 -3.08
CA ALA A 16 -8.10 1.88 -3.08
C ALA A 16 -8.58 1.47 -4.48
N ALA A 17 -9.28 2.37 -5.18
CA ALA A 17 -9.75 2.16 -6.54
C ALA A 17 -8.63 2.26 -7.59
N ARG A 18 -7.46 2.76 -7.18
CA ARG A 18 -6.31 3.05 -8.05
C ARG A 18 -6.70 3.98 -9.19
N GLU A 19 -7.35 5.08 -8.82
CA GLU A 19 -7.92 6.05 -9.76
C GLU A 19 -6.87 6.52 -10.78
N PRO A 20 -7.14 6.36 -12.09
CA PRO A 20 -6.11 6.43 -13.12
C PRO A 20 -5.65 7.86 -13.41
N TYR A 21 -6.53 8.84 -13.25
CA TYR A 21 -6.26 10.22 -13.65
C TYR A 21 -6.75 11.25 -12.63
N GLY A 22 -6.18 12.46 -12.70
CA GLY A 22 -6.62 13.65 -11.98
C GLY A 22 -6.08 13.78 -10.54
N VAL A 23 -6.48 14.88 -9.90
CA VAL A 23 -6.12 15.21 -8.52
C VAL A 23 -7.21 14.74 -7.56
N TRP A 24 -6.84 13.88 -6.61
CA TRP A 24 -7.77 13.28 -5.65
C TRP A 24 -7.22 13.41 -4.24
N GLY A 25 -8.05 13.88 -3.30
CA GLY A 25 -7.63 14.05 -1.91
C GLY A 25 -6.42 14.99 -1.72
N GLY A 26 -6.14 15.85 -2.70
CA GLY A 26 -4.94 16.70 -2.71
C GLY A 26 -3.68 16.07 -3.30
N MET A 27 -3.76 14.83 -3.78
CA MET A 27 -2.67 14.12 -4.44
C MET A 27 -2.81 14.17 -5.96
N SER A 28 -1.72 14.46 -6.66
CA SER A 28 -1.61 14.23 -8.10
C SER A 28 -1.53 12.74 -8.44
N GLU A 29 -1.52 12.41 -9.72
CA GLU A 29 -1.26 11.04 -10.21
C GLU A 29 0.12 10.56 -9.77
N GLU A 30 1.14 11.41 -9.87
CA GLU A 30 2.53 11.11 -9.51
C GLU A 30 2.68 10.83 -8.00
N ASP A 31 2.01 11.64 -7.15
CA ASP A 31 2.00 11.42 -5.71
C ASP A 31 1.44 10.02 -5.37
N ARG A 32 0.35 9.61 -6.04
CA ARG A 32 -0.26 8.28 -5.83
C ARG A 32 0.63 7.15 -6.38
N GLU A 33 1.27 7.35 -7.52
CA GLU A 33 2.24 6.40 -8.08
C GLU A 33 3.39 6.10 -7.11
N SER A 34 3.90 7.13 -6.42
CA SER A 34 4.94 6.94 -5.39
C SER A 34 4.47 6.01 -4.25
N ILE A 35 3.21 6.16 -3.82
CA ILE A 35 2.60 5.33 -2.78
C ILE A 35 2.44 3.89 -3.28
N TYR A 36 1.96 3.68 -4.51
CA TYR A 36 1.81 2.34 -5.09
C TYR A 36 3.16 1.63 -5.21
N ARG A 37 4.19 2.32 -5.67
CA ARG A 37 5.56 1.77 -5.75
C ARG A 37 6.08 1.37 -4.39
N ARG A 38 5.90 2.22 -3.37
CA ARG A 38 6.28 1.89 -2.00
C ARG A 38 5.53 0.67 -1.47
N LYS A 39 4.22 0.58 -1.66
CA LYS A 39 3.42 -0.61 -1.27
C LYS A 39 3.91 -1.88 -1.97
N GLN A 40 4.23 -1.80 -3.26
CA GLN A 40 4.79 -2.94 -4.00
C GLN A 40 6.16 -3.37 -3.49
N ALA A 41 7.04 -2.41 -3.18
CA ALA A 41 8.37 -2.70 -2.62
C ALA A 41 8.24 -3.43 -1.28
N LEU A 42 7.39 -2.95 -0.36
CA LEU A 42 7.14 -3.60 0.92
C LEU A 42 6.53 -4.99 0.78
N ALA A 43 5.60 -5.17 -0.16
CA ALA A 43 5.02 -6.48 -0.43
C ALA A 43 6.08 -7.47 -0.93
N ARG A 44 6.98 -7.04 -1.82
CA ARG A 44 8.09 -7.86 -2.32
C ARG A 44 9.06 -8.23 -1.20
N GLU A 45 9.44 -7.27 -0.37
CA GLU A 45 10.31 -7.51 0.78
C GLU A 45 9.70 -8.55 1.73
N ARG A 46 8.40 -8.42 2.04
CA ARG A 46 7.70 -9.39 2.88
C ARG A 46 7.65 -10.78 2.26
N LEU A 47 7.33 -10.89 0.97
CA LEU A 47 7.35 -12.18 0.27
C LEU A 47 8.75 -12.81 0.31
N SER A 48 9.82 -12.03 0.17
CA SER A 48 11.18 -12.54 0.30
C SER A 48 11.53 -12.97 1.72
N ALA A 49 11.04 -12.27 2.73
CA ALA A 49 11.23 -12.63 4.13
C ALA A 49 10.47 -13.91 4.50
N ASP A 50 9.22 -14.05 4.05
CA ASP A 50 8.40 -15.25 4.26
C ASP A 50 9.03 -16.48 3.58
N ALA A 51 9.65 -16.30 2.41
CA ALA A 51 10.40 -17.37 1.74
C ALA A 51 11.73 -17.72 2.44
N ALA A 52 12.34 -16.76 3.14
CA ALA A 52 13.57 -16.96 3.90
C ALA A 52 13.33 -17.44 5.34
N ALA A 53 12.11 -17.35 5.85
CA ALA A 53 11.74 -17.90 7.15
C ALA A 53 11.94 -19.43 7.12
N PRO A 54 12.74 -20.02 8.03
CA PRO A 54 13.03 -21.43 7.98
C PRO A 54 11.74 -22.22 8.24
N ALA A 55 11.46 -23.22 7.41
CA ALA A 55 10.45 -24.25 7.67
C ALA A 55 10.88 -25.10 8.86
N SER A 56 10.79 -24.57 10.08
CA SER A 56 11.28 -25.24 11.29
C SER A 56 10.56 -24.78 12.54
N LEU A 57 9.24 -24.97 12.57
CA LEU A 57 8.48 -25.13 13.81
C LEU A 57 7.64 -26.40 13.69
N SER A 58 8.32 -27.54 13.67
CA SER A 58 7.69 -28.86 13.81
C SER A 58 8.64 -29.79 14.56
N VAL A 59 8.97 -29.46 15.82
CA VAL A 59 9.71 -30.34 16.73
C VAL A 59 9.28 -30.07 18.19
N LEU A 60 8.54 -31.05 18.75
CA LEU A 60 8.34 -31.42 20.17
C LEU A 60 7.30 -30.66 21.03
N ALA A 61 6.05 -31.14 20.97
CA ALA A 61 5.19 -31.27 22.15
C ALA A 61 4.91 -32.76 22.34
N SER A 62 5.74 -33.40 23.18
CA SER A 62 5.52 -34.74 23.74
C SER A 62 5.09 -34.60 25.19
#